data_AF-A0AAV2RIA9-F1
#
_entry.id   AF-A0AAV2RIA9-F1
#
_cell.length_a   1.000
_cell.length_b   1.000
_cell.length_c   1.000
_cell.angle_alpha   90.00
_cell.angle_beta   90.00
_cell.angle_gamma   90.00
#
_symmetry.space_group_name_H-M   'P 1'
#
loop_
_entity.id
_entity.type
_entity.pdbx_description
1 polymer ?
#
loop_
_entity_poly.entity_id
_entity_poly.type
_entity_poly.pdbx_seq_one_letter_code
_entity_poly.pdbx_strand_id
1 'polypeptide(L)'
;AEEMVPVATPLETSPEYRLSLAQNLLYKAVVSVLGERAAEDVRCAGVKSMQPIMTAQQSFEQVKGFSPVGQPVHKVEALQQVAGEAEFVNDISILPGELIAVFVNAKIGRGKIKSIDIAKAKDAYGVKDVLLAKDIPGINNVIA
;
A
#
# COMPACT_ATOMS: atom_id res chain seq x y z
N ALA A 1 -5.58 5.20 36.54
CA ALA A 1 -5.77 5.90 35.25
C ALA A 1 -4.87 7.14 35.11
N GLU A 2 -4.07 7.50 36.13
CA GLU A 2 -3.23 8.71 36.10
C GLU A 2 -1.89 8.55 35.37
N GLU A 3 -1.40 7.31 35.19
CA GLU A 3 -0.07 7.07 34.60
C GLU A 3 -0.04 7.19 33.06
N MET A 4 -1.12 6.80 32.36
CA MET A 4 -1.18 6.83 30.89
C MET A 4 -2.19 7.87 30.41
N VAL A 5 -1.68 9.00 29.92
CA VAL A 5 -2.48 10.11 29.36
C VAL A 5 -2.07 10.34 27.90
N PRO A 6 -2.73 9.67 26.93
CA PRO A 6 -2.36 9.82 25.52
C PRO A 6 -2.71 11.23 25.01
N VAL A 7 -1.75 11.88 24.36
CA VAL A 7 -1.92 13.23 23.80
C VAL A 7 -2.48 13.16 22.39
N ALA A 8 -3.48 13.98 22.06
CA ALA A 8 -4.04 14.02 20.71
C ALA A 8 -3.02 14.55 19.69
N THR A 9 -2.72 13.74 18.66
CA THR A 9 -1.79 14.08 17.58
C THR A 9 -2.44 13.78 16.23
N PRO A 10 -2.39 14.66 15.22
CA PRO A 10 -3.05 14.45 13.93
C PRO A 10 -2.60 13.21 13.14
N LEU A 11 -1.38 12.73 13.39
CA LEU A 11 -0.80 11.56 12.70
C LEU A 11 -1.03 10.24 13.45
N GLU A 12 -1.63 10.29 14.63
CA GLU A 12 -1.83 9.13 15.49
C GLU A 12 -3.31 8.77 15.61
N THR A 13 -3.58 7.55 16.06
CA THR A 13 -4.94 7.12 16.41
C THR A 13 -5.46 7.86 17.64
N SER A 14 -6.79 7.87 17.81
CA SER A 14 -7.41 8.67 18.86
C SER A 14 -6.87 8.31 20.25
N PRO A 15 -6.72 9.29 21.16
CA PRO A 15 -6.31 9.02 22.54
C PRO A 15 -7.16 7.95 23.23
N GLU A 16 -8.47 7.97 23.01
CA GLU A 16 -9.43 7.04 23.62
C GLU A 16 -9.16 5.61 23.16
N TYR A 17 -8.88 5.43 21.86
CA TYR A 17 -8.52 4.13 21.30
C TYR A 17 -7.22 3.60 21.91
N ARG A 18 -6.19 4.44 22.02
CA ARG A 18 -4.89 4.04 22.59
C ARG A 18 -4.98 3.67 24.07
N LEU A 19 -5.79 4.41 24.84
CA LEU A 19 -6.05 4.09 26.24
C LEU A 19 -6.78 2.75 26.36
N SER A 20 -7.86 2.55 25.60
CA SER A 20 -8.60 1.29 25.56
C SER A 20 -7.71 0.12 25.12
N LEU A 21 -6.87 0.32 24.11
CA LEU A 21 -5.93 -0.70 23.64
C LEU A 21 -4.94 -1.10 24.74
N ALA A 22 -4.32 -0.15 25.44
CA ALA A 22 -3.37 -0.44 26.51
C ALA A 22 -4.02 -1.21 27.66
N GLN A 23 -5.23 -0.80 28.09
CA GLN A 23 -6.01 -1.51 29.10
C GLN A 23 -6.33 -2.95 28.67
N ASN A 24 -6.75 -3.14 27.42
CA ASN A 24 -7.05 -4.46 26.87
C ASN A 24 -5.80 -5.33 26.74
N LEU A 25 -4.66 -4.77 26.35
CA LEU A 25 -3.39 -5.51 26.26
C LEU A 25 -2.90 -5.93 27.65
N LEU A 26 -3.00 -5.05 28.65
CA LEU A 26 -2.68 -5.38 30.04
C LEU A 26 -3.60 -6.49 30.55
N TYR A 27 -4.91 -6.37 30.32
CA TYR A 27 -5.88 -7.40 30.65
C TYR A 27 -5.52 -8.75 30.02
N LYS A 28 -5.25 -8.78 28.72
CA LYS A 28 -4.82 -10.00 28.01
C LYS A 28 -3.53 -10.58 28.57
N ALA A 29 -2.55 -9.74 28.92
CA ALA A 29 -1.30 -10.17 29.53
C ALA A 29 -1.54 -10.84 30.90
N VAL A 30 -2.38 -10.24 31.74
CA VAL A 30 -2.76 -10.82 33.04
C VAL A 30 -3.47 -12.16 32.86
N VAL A 31 -4.46 -12.24 31.96
CA VAL A 31 -5.17 -13.50 31.67
C VAL A 31 -4.19 -14.57 31.13
N SER A 32 -3.23 -14.18 30.30
CA SER A 32 -2.20 -15.07 29.77
C SER A 32 -1.31 -15.65 30.89
N VAL A 33 -0.90 -14.83 31.86
CA VAL A 33 -0.13 -15.26 33.03
C VAL A 33 -0.95 -16.17 33.97
N LEU A 34 -2.25 -15.90 34.12
CA LEU A 34 -3.14 -16.71 34.96
C LEU A 34 -3.40 -18.11 34.37
N GLY A 35 -3.41 -18.26 33.04
CA GLY A 35 -3.63 -19.53 32.37
C GLY A 35 -4.95 -20.20 32.81
N GLU A 36 -4.88 -21.46 33.24
CA GLU A 36 -6.04 -22.23 33.72
C GLU A 36 -6.70 -21.65 34.98
N ARG A 37 -6.02 -20.75 35.71
CA ARG A 37 -6.58 -20.08 36.89
C ARG A 37 -7.55 -18.96 36.52
N ALA A 38 -7.55 -18.52 35.27
CA ALA A 38 -8.53 -17.56 34.78
C ALA A 38 -9.90 -18.23 34.58
N ALA A 39 -10.97 -17.46 34.77
CA ALA A 39 -12.32 -17.92 34.50
C ALA A 39 -12.44 -18.40 33.03
N GLU A 40 -13.24 -19.44 32.83
CA GLU A 40 -13.30 -20.16 31.56
C GLU A 40 -13.78 -19.28 30.40
N ASP A 41 -14.74 -18.39 30.67
CA ASP A 41 -15.33 -17.44 29.74
C ASP A 41 -14.33 -16.41 29.19
N VAL A 42 -13.28 -16.08 29.95
CA VAL A 42 -12.28 -15.07 29.58
C VAL A 42 -10.94 -15.65 29.14
N ARG A 43 -10.72 -16.96 29.33
CA ARG A 43 -9.43 -17.63 29.10
C ARG A 43 -8.89 -17.42 27.68
N CYS A 44 -9.76 -17.35 26.68
CA CYS A 44 -9.40 -17.11 25.29
C CYS A 44 -8.65 -15.78 25.07
N ALA A 45 -8.84 -14.78 25.94
CA ALA A 45 -8.16 -13.49 25.85
C ALA A 45 -6.64 -13.61 26.06
N GLY A 46 -6.19 -14.59 26.85
CA GLY A 46 -4.77 -14.84 27.13
C GLY A 46 -4.08 -15.75 26.09
N VAL A 47 -4.85 -16.34 25.17
CA VAL A 47 -4.33 -17.21 24.12
C VAL A 47 -3.85 -16.37 22.95
N LYS A 48 -2.59 -16.57 22.53
CA LYS A 48 -2.08 -15.98 21.29
C LYS A 48 -2.88 -16.59 20.13
N SER A 49 -3.67 -15.77 19.45
CA SER A 49 -4.41 -16.20 18.26
C SER A 49 -3.44 -16.83 17.25
N MET A 50 -3.59 -18.13 17.00
CA MET A 50 -2.94 -18.79 15.87
C MET A 50 -3.79 -18.51 14.64
N GLN A 51 -3.16 -18.14 13.53
CA GLN A 51 -3.88 -18.02 12.27
C GLN A 51 -4.42 -19.41 11.91
N PRO A 52 -5.70 -19.53 11.51
CA PRO A 52 -6.23 -20.81 11.07
C PRO A 52 -5.48 -21.29 9.82
N ILE A 53 -5.47 -22.60 9.60
CA ILE A 53 -5.01 -23.15 8.33
C ILE A 53 -5.96 -22.68 7.23
N MET A 54 -5.42 -22.05 6.19
CA MET A 54 -6.19 -21.59 5.04
C MET A 54 -6.69 -22.80 4.23
N THR A 55 -8.01 -22.91 4.03
CA THR A 55 -8.66 -23.97 3.24
C THR A 55 -9.44 -23.34 2.09
N ALA A 56 -9.35 -23.92 0.89
CA ALA A 56 -10.06 -23.45 -0.30
C ALA A 56 -10.73 -24.62 -1.05
N GLN A 57 -11.92 -24.38 -1.62
CA GLN A 57 -12.67 -25.32 -2.46
C GLN A 57 -13.18 -24.59 -3.70
N GLN A 58 -13.03 -25.20 -4.88
CA GLN A 58 -13.53 -24.67 -6.14
C GLN A 58 -14.41 -25.71 -6.83
N SER A 59 -15.56 -25.28 -7.37
CA SER A 59 -16.49 -26.12 -8.14
C SER A 59 -16.91 -25.33 -9.38
N PHE A 60 -16.77 -25.94 -10.56
CA PHE A 60 -17.15 -25.34 -11.84
C PHE A 60 -17.64 -26.42 -12.79
N GLU A 61 -18.54 -26.04 -13.70
CA GLU A 61 -19.04 -26.92 -14.76
C GLU A 61 -18.04 -26.94 -15.93
N GLN A 62 -17.76 -28.13 -16.47
CA GLN A 62 -16.83 -28.29 -17.59
C GLN A 62 -17.61 -28.61 -18.87
N VAL A 63 -17.67 -27.63 -19.78
CA VAL A 63 -18.35 -27.78 -21.07
C VAL A 63 -17.46 -28.52 -22.05
N LYS A 64 -17.94 -29.65 -22.59
CA LYS A 64 -17.23 -30.46 -23.59
C LYS A 64 -17.64 -30.06 -25.01
N GLY A 65 -16.71 -30.12 -25.96
CA GLY A 65 -16.99 -29.97 -27.40
C GLY A 65 -16.37 -28.75 -28.10
N PHE A 66 -15.84 -27.76 -27.35
CA PHE A 66 -15.30 -26.51 -27.91
C PHE A 66 -13.87 -26.19 -27.42
N SER A 67 -12.97 -27.18 -27.37
CA SER A 67 -11.59 -26.97 -26.87
C SER A 67 -10.89 -25.81 -27.61
N PRO A 68 -10.31 -24.80 -26.91
CA PRO A 68 -10.07 -24.71 -25.45
C PRO A 68 -11.16 -23.98 -24.63
N VAL A 69 -12.24 -23.52 -25.25
CA VAL A 69 -13.34 -22.79 -24.58
C VAL A 69 -14.02 -23.70 -23.54
N GLY A 70 -14.12 -23.22 -22.29
CA GLY A 70 -14.70 -23.95 -21.16
C GLY A 70 -13.72 -24.82 -20.36
N GLN A 71 -12.42 -24.80 -20.69
CA GLN A 71 -11.39 -25.49 -19.92
C GLN A 71 -10.61 -24.52 -19.01
N PRO A 72 -10.11 -24.99 -17.85
CA PRO A 72 -9.25 -24.20 -16.96
C PRO A 72 -7.83 -24.12 -17.53
N VAL A 73 -7.66 -23.39 -18.62
CA VAL A 73 -6.35 -23.19 -19.25
C VAL A 73 -5.54 -22.21 -18.42
N HIS A 74 -4.26 -22.51 -18.20
CA HIS A 74 -3.35 -21.57 -17.56
C HIS A 74 -3.29 -20.26 -18.35
N LYS A 75 -3.17 -19.14 -17.62
CA LYS A 75 -2.87 -17.85 -18.24
C LYS A 75 -1.61 -18.00 -19.11
N VAL A 76 -1.66 -17.47 -20.33
CA VAL A 76 -0.61 -17.66 -21.35
C VAL A 76 0.77 -17.22 -20.84
N GLU A 77 0.83 -16.10 -20.11
CA GLU A 77 2.07 -15.51 -19.60
C GLU A 77 2.45 -16.02 -18.20
N ALA A 78 1.69 -16.97 -17.61
CA ALA A 78 1.88 -17.37 -16.21
C ALA A 78 3.31 -17.84 -15.92
N LEU A 79 3.89 -18.64 -16.82
CA LEU A 79 5.25 -19.17 -16.65
C LEU A 79 6.30 -18.06 -16.69
N GLN A 80 6.18 -17.14 -17.65
CA GLN A 80 7.09 -16.00 -17.76
C GLN A 80 6.98 -15.08 -16.53
N GLN A 81 5.77 -14.87 -16.01
CA GLN A 81 5.55 -14.08 -14.82
C GLN A 81 6.18 -14.70 -13.56
N VAL A 82 6.05 -16.01 -13.36
CA VAL A 82 6.64 -16.68 -12.20
C VAL A 82 8.16 -16.89 -12.33
N ALA A 83 8.67 -16.94 -13.56
CA ALA A 83 10.11 -17.02 -13.84
C ALA A 83 10.83 -15.66 -13.79
N GLY A 84 10.07 -14.54 -13.80
CA GLY A 84 10.65 -13.20 -13.90
C GLY A 84 11.11 -12.83 -15.32
N GLU A 85 10.61 -13.54 -16.34
CA GLU A 85 10.92 -13.32 -17.75
C GLU A 85 9.91 -12.39 -18.45
N ALA A 86 8.74 -12.18 -17.84
CA ALA A 86 7.75 -11.25 -18.35
C ALA A 86 8.26 -9.81 -18.22
N GLU A 87 8.44 -9.12 -19.34
CA GLU A 87 8.91 -7.74 -19.39
C GLU A 87 7.76 -6.75 -19.12
N PHE A 88 7.89 -5.94 -18.07
CA PHE A 88 7.04 -4.79 -17.80
C PHE A 88 7.74 -3.49 -18.21
N VAL A 89 7.01 -2.38 -18.21
CA VAL A 89 7.51 -1.07 -18.70
C VAL A 89 8.84 -0.66 -18.04
N ASN A 90 9.05 -1.02 -16.78
CA ASN A 90 10.27 -0.66 -16.04
C ASN A 90 11.40 -1.71 -16.16
N ASP A 91 11.15 -2.83 -16.84
CA ASP A 91 12.15 -3.86 -17.15
C ASP A 91 12.82 -3.61 -18.51
N ILE A 92 12.16 -2.79 -19.35
CA ILE A 92 12.71 -2.35 -20.64
C ILE A 92 14.04 -1.62 -20.38
N SER A 93 15.08 -2.06 -21.09
CA SER A 93 16.41 -1.47 -20.95
C SER A 93 16.44 -0.01 -21.39
N ILE A 94 17.12 0.82 -20.60
CA ILE A 94 17.29 2.26 -20.87
C ILE A 94 17.99 2.45 -22.22
N LEU A 95 17.40 3.26 -23.09
CA LEU A 95 17.95 3.57 -24.40
C LEU A 95 19.06 4.64 -24.31
N PRO A 96 20.03 4.67 -25.24
CA PRO A 96 21.04 5.72 -25.28
C PRO A 96 20.40 7.11 -25.39
N GLY A 97 20.66 7.98 -24.41
CA GLY A 97 20.13 9.35 -24.36
C GLY A 97 18.74 9.48 -23.76
N GLU A 98 18.16 8.41 -23.21
CA GLU A 98 16.91 8.46 -22.47
C GLU A 98 17.02 9.35 -21.22
N LEU A 99 15.95 10.09 -20.92
CA LEU A 99 15.86 11.01 -19.80
C LEU A 99 14.82 10.53 -18.80
N ILE A 100 15.05 10.82 -17.51
CA ILE A 100 14.12 10.52 -16.43
C ILE A 100 13.36 11.79 -16.07
N ALA A 101 12.02 11.71 -16.03
CA ALA A 101 11.15 12.78 -15.56
C ALA A 101 10.70 12.51 -14.12
N VAL A 102 10.67 13.56 -13.30
CA VAL A 102 10.23 13.50 -11.91
C VAL A 102 9.22 14.62 -11.64
N PHE A 103 8.09 14.28 -11.04
CA PHE A 103 7.06 15.24 -10.68
C PHE A 103 7.35 15.95 -9.36
N VAL A 104 7.15 17.27 -9.34
CA VAL A 104 7.16 18.07 -8.11
C VAL A 104 5.72 18.30 -7.67
N ASN A 105 5.34 17.66 -6.56
CA ASN A 105 3.97 17.70 -6.05
C ASN A 105 3.73 18.84 -5.06
N ALA A 106 2.47 19.28 -4.96
CA ALA A 106 2.05 20.25 -3.96
C ALA A 106 2.22 19.68 -2.54
N LYS A 107 2.81 20.47 -1.63
CA LYS A 107 2.99 20.09 -0.22
C LYS A 107 1.77 20.40 0.67
N ILE A 108 0.75 21.02 0.09
CA ILE A 108 -0.47 21.45 0.79
C ILE A 108 -1.68 21.00 -0.03
N GLY A 109 -2.78 20.64 0.64
CA GLY A 109 -3.99 20.16 -0.03
C GLY A 109 -4.72 21.23 -0.85
N ARG A 110 -4.72 22.49 -0.39
CA ARG A 110 -5.35 23.62 -1.10
C ARG A 110 -4.53 24.88 -0.93
N GLY A 111 -4.20 25.54 -2.04
CA GLY A 111 -3.52 26.82 -2.04
C GLY A 111 -3.44 27.42 -3.44
N LYS A 112 -3.01 28.68 -3.51
CA LYS A 112 -2.69 29.36 -4.78
C LYS A 112 -1.16 29.43 -4.92
N ILE A 113 -0.65 29.05 -6.09
CA ILE A 113 0.77 29.19 -6.42
C ILE A 113 1.06 30.69 -6.59
N LYS A 114 1.89 31.27 -5.72
CA LYS A 114 2.29 32.68 -5.82
C LYS A 114 3.47 32.86 -6.79
N SER A 115 4.42 31.93 -6.73
CA SER A 115 5.63 31.91 -7.55
C SER A 115 6.21 30.50 -7.57
N ILE A 116 6.97 30.19 -8.62
CA ILE A 116 7.79 28.99 -8.73
C ILE A 116 9.20 29.45 -9.10
N ASP A 117 10.17 29.16 -8.26
CA ASP A 117 11.59 29.41 -8.54
C ASP A 117 12.27 28.09 -8.94
N ILE A 118 12.87 28.08 -10.11
CA ILE A 118 13.51 26.91 -10.73
C ILE A 118 15.02 27.06 -10.87
N ALA A 119 15.62 28.18 -10.43
CA ALA A 119 17.04 28.49 -10.68
C ALA A 119 17.96 27.38 -10.17
N LYS A 120 17.81 27.00 -8.89
CA LYS A 120 18.61 25.93 -8.27
C LYS A 120 18.38 24.56 -8.91
N ALA A 121 17.17 24.30 -9.41
CA ALA A 121 16.86 23.03 -10.06
C ALA A 121 17.52 22.94 -11.44
N LYS A 122 17.55 24.04 -12.21
CA LYS A 122 18.22 24.10 -13.52
C LYS A 122 19.74 23.99 -13.41
N ASP A 123 20.33 24.52 -12.35
CA ASP A 123 21.78 24.45 -12.10
C ASP A 123 22.22 23.11 -11.47
N ALA A 124 21.28 22.24 -11.09
CA ALA A 124 21.61 20.97 -10.47
C ALA A 124 22.22 19.99 -11.48
N TYR A 125 23.23 19.25 -11.03
CA TYR A 125 23.89 18.24 -11.86
C TYR A 125 22.89 17.18 -12.35
N GLY A 126 22.94 16.88 -13.66
CA GLY A 126 22.09 15.88 -14.31
C GLY A 126 20.70 16.39 -14.71
N VAL A 127 20.32 17.62 -14.37
CA VAL A 127 19.03 18.18 -14.80
C VAL A 127 19.14 18.64 -16.25
N LYS A 128 18.30 18.07 -17.11
CA LYS A 128 18.19 18.48 -18.51
C LYS A 128 17.29 19.71 -18.68
N ASP A 129 16.12 19.71 -18.04
CA ASP A 129 15.18 20.84 -18.03
C ASP A 129 14.19 20.74 -16.86
N VAL A 130 13.48 21.84 -16.59
CA VAL A 130 12.38 21.94 -15.62
C VAL A 130 11.15 22.47 -16.34
N LEU A 131 10.15 21.61 -16.52
CA LEU A 131 8.92 21.93 -17.25
C LEU A 131 7.83 22.47 -16.31
N LEU A 132 7.22 23.59 -16.69
CA LEU A 132 6.10 24.23 -16.01
C LEU A 132 4.84 24.19 -16.89
N ALA A 133 3.70 24.58 -16.30
CA ALA A 133 2.42 24.61 -17.01
C ALA A 133 2.43 25.46 -18.29
N LYS A 134 3.29 26.48 -18.37
CA LYS A 134 3.47 27.35 -19.54
C LYS A 134 4.26 26.70 -20.69
N ASP A 135 4.98 25.62 -20.40
CA ASP A 135 5.84 24.93 -21.36
C ASP A 135 5.09 23.78 -22.07
N ILE A 136 3.85 23.49 -21.66
CA ILE A 136 2.99 22.47 -22.27
C ILE A 136 2.29 23.05 -23.50
N PRO A 137 2.53 22.52 -24.71
CA PRO A 137 1.85 22.99 -25.91
C PRO A 137 0.36 22.64 -25.90
N GLY A 138 -0.45 23.49 -26.52
CA GLY A 138 -1.90 23.27 -26.63
C GLY A 138 -2.65 23.55 -25.33
N ILE A 139 -3.61 22.68 -25.00
CA ILE A 139 -4.45 22.84 -23.80
C ILE A 139 -3.91 21.93 -22.70
N ASN A 140 -3.42 22.53 -21.62
CA ASN A 140 -2.99 21.81 -20.42
C ASN A 140 -4.19 21.44 -19.52
N ASN A 141 -5.05 20.54 -20.02
CA ASN A 141 -6.22 20.02 -19.31
C ASN A 141 -6.28 18.49 -19.49
N VAL A 142 -6.47 17.77 -18.37
CA VAL A 142 -6.49 16.30 -18.32
C VAL A 142 -7.90 15.71 -18.37
N ILE A 143 -8.93 16.56 -18.37
CA ILE A 143 -10.33 16.17 -18.51
C ILE A 143 -10.76 16.60 -19.92
N ALA A 144 -10.70 15.65 -20.85
CA ALA A 144 -11.31 15.73 -22.17
C ALA A 144 -12.54 14.81 -22.20
#